data_AF-A0AAV4X6M4-F1
#
_entry.id   AF-A0AAV4X6M4-F1
#
_cell.length_a   1.000
_cell.length_b   1.000
_cell.length_c   1.000
_cell.angle_alpha   90.00
_cell.angle_beta   90.00
_cell.angle_gamma   90.00
#
_symmetry.space_group_name_H-M   'P 1'
#
loop_
_entity.id
_entity.type
_entity.pdbx_description
1 polymer ?
#
loop_
_entity_poly.entity_id
_entity_poly.type
_entity_poly.pdbx_seq_one_letter_code
_entity_poly.pdbx_strand_id
1 'polypeptide(L)'
;MIKLNSIDDTEQALDTFTNTILNALDKSSKPNFNHQRKRIPPDIKKLITNRNKIRRAWQISKDPALKTAKNKIHDIIKRKMKKLNDDNWSNITKDLSSNSNSLWRKVADLHVGPQSSSFAASSKSSGARHCV
;
A
#
# COMPACT_ATOMS: atom_id res chain seq x y z
N MET A 1 -0.95 4.04 38.53
CA MET A 1 0.12 5.00 38.87
C MET A 1 1.08 4.26 39.78
N ILE A 2 2.27 3.91 39.29
CA ILE A 2 3.27 3.18 40.08
C ILE A 2 3.78 4.14 41.15
N LYS A 3 3.57 3.82 42.43
CA LYS A 3 4.14 4.59 43.54
C LYS A 3 5.51 3.98 43.83
N LEU A 4 6.56 4.78 43.67
CA LEU A 4 7.93 4.35 43.91
C LEU A 4 8.26 4.62 45.37
N ASN A 5 7.93 3.68 46.26
CA ASN A 5 8.08 3.86 47.70
C ASN A 5 9.29 3.08 48.25
N SER A 6 9.83 2.14 47.47
CA SER A 6 10.99 1.32 47.80
C SER A 6 12.00 1.29 46.64
N ILE A 7 13.25 0.95 46.93
CA ILE A 7 14.31 0.74 45.94
C ILE A 7 13.92 -0.40 44.98
N ASP A 8 13.27 -1.46 45.48
CA ASP A 8 12.77 -2.56 44.63
C ASP A 8 11.71 -2.08 43.64
N ASP A 9 10.85 -1.12 44.03
CA ASP A 9 9.85 -0.54 43.13
C ASP A 9 10.52 0.23 41.99
N THR A 10 11.67 0.87 42.27
CA THR A 10 12.43 1.61 41.26
C THR A 10 13.11 0.69 40.26
N GLU A 11 13.72 -0.40 40.71
CA GLU A 11 14.33 -1.39 39.84
C GLU A 11 13.27 -2.07 38.95
N GLN A 12 12.12 -2.44 39.52
CA GLN A 12 11.03 -3.05 38.77
C GLN A 12 10.43 -2.10 37.71
N ALA A 13 10.34 -0.80 38.03
CA ALA A 13 9.89 0.20 37.08
C ALA A 13 10.89 0.40 35.93
N LEU A 14 12.20 0.39 36.23
CA LEU A 14 13.27 0.47 35.23
C LEU A 14 13.27 -0.76 34.32
N ASP A 15 13.11 -1.95 34.88
CA ASP A 15 12.98 -3.18 34.10
C ASP A 15 11.76 -3.14 33.19
N THR A 16 10.61 -2.70 33.72
CA THR A 16 9.38 -2.59 32.93
C THR A 16 9.54 -1.61 31.78
N PHE A 17 10.17 -0.46 32.02
CA PHE A 17 10.45 0.57 31.02
C PHE A 17 11.41 0.07 29.93
N THR A 18 12.50 -0.57 30.35
CA THR A 18 13.51 -1.09 29.43
C THR A 18 12.93 -2.19 28.56
N ASN A 19 12.17 -3.12 29.16
CA ASN A 19 11.49 -4.18 28.44
C ASN A 19 10.40 -3.64 27.50
N THR A 20 9.68 -2.57 27.87
CA THR A 20 8.70 -1.97 26.95
C THR A 20 9.38 -1.33 25.75
N ILE A 21 10.52 -0.64 25.93
CA ILE A 21 11.30 -0.09 24.81
C ILE A 21 11.82 -1.20 23.91
N LEU A 22 12.44 -2.24 24.47
CA LEU A 22 12.99 -3.35 23.69
C LEU A 22 11.89 -4.10 22.94
N ASN A 23 10.75 -4.36 23.58
CA ASN A 23 9.59 -4.96 22.94
C ASN A 23 9.00 -4.07 21.85
N ALA A 24 8.95 -2.75 22.06
CA ALA A 24 8.47 -1.82 21.05
C ALA A 24 9.43 -1.75 19.84
N LEU A 25 10.74 -1.86 20.08
CA LEU A 25 11.75 -1.91 19.05
C LEU A 25 11.68 -3.21 18.22
N ASP A 26 11.49 -4.35 18.88
CA ASP A 26 11.34 -5.65 18.21
C ASP A 26 10.02 -5.71 17.41
N LYS A 27 8.92 -5.21 17.99
CA LYS A 27 7.61 -5.11 17.32
C LYS A 27 7.53 -3.98 16.32
N SER A 28 8.48 -3.04 16.33
CA SER A 28 8.64 -2.01 15.31
C SER A 28 9.15 -2.67 14.02
N SER A 29 8.24 -3.33 13.32
CA SER A 29 8.47 -3.87 11.99
C SER A 29 8.93 -2.75 11.07
N LYS A 30 10.10 -2.93 10.44
CA LYS A 30 10.35 -2.27 9.14
C LYS A 30 9.17 -2.67 8.24
N PRO A 31 8.57 -1.75 7.46
CA PRO A 31 7.44 -2.10 6.61
C PRO A 31 7.87 -3.28 5.73
N ASN A 32 7.21 -4.42 5.91
CA ASN A 32 7.55 -5.64 5.19
C ASN A 32 7.10 -5.43 3.75
N PHE A 33 7.99 -4.92 2.89
CA PHE A 33 7.70 -4.66 1.49
C PHE A 33 7.49 -5.95 0.66
N ASN A 34 7.40 -7.10 1.32
CA ASN A 34 7.15 -8.41 0.73
C ASN A 34 5.72 -8.58 0.19
N HIS A 35 4.96 -7.49 0.03
CA HIS A 35 3.84 -7.54 -0.87
C HIS A 35 4.38 -7.82 -2.27
N GLN A 36 4.02 -8.96 -2.85
CA GLN A 36 4.37 -9.34 -4.21
C GLN A 36 3.85 -8.26 -5.16
N ARG A 37 4.68 -7.24 -5.45
CA ARG A 37 4.31 -6.17 -6.36
C ARG A 37 4.04 -6.83 -7.70
N LYS A 38 2.81 -6.71 -8.19
CA LYS A 38 2.41 -7.19 -9.51
C LYS A 38 3.47 -6.73 -10.52
N ARG A 39 4.23 -7.67 -11.07
CA ARG A 39 5.35 -7.35 -11.96
C ARG A 39 4.77 -6.75 -13.23
N ILE A 40 5.07 -5.48 -13.47
CA ILE A 40 4.68 -4.79 -14.70
C ILE A 40 5.46 -5.44 -15.87
N PRO A 41 4.80 -5.83 -16.97
CA PRO A 41 5.47 -6.37 -18.15
C PRO A 41 6.55 -5.42 -18.69
N PRO A 42 7.64 -5.97 -19.27
CA PRO A 42 8.76 -5.17 -19.77
C PRO A 42 8.32 -4.16 -20.84
N ASP A 43 7.35 -4.50 -21.67
CA ASP A 43 6.84 -3.61 -22.72
C ASP A 43 6.14 -2.37 -22.16
N ILE A 44 5.37 -2.55 -21.08
CA ILE A 44 4.70 -1.43 -20.40
C ILE A 44 5.76 -0.58 -19.66
N LYS A 45 6.78 -1.21 -19.07
CA LYS A 45 7.92 -0.48 -18.48
C LYS A 45 8.64 0.40 -19.51
N LYS A 46 8.91 -0.10 -20.72
CA LYS A 46 9.50 0.68 -21.81
C LYS A 46 8.66 1.92 -22.14
N LEU A 47 7.33 1.77 -22.24
CA LEU A 47 6.41 2.89 -22.47
C LEU A 47 6.40 3.91 -21.32
N ILE A 48 6.41 3.45 -20.06
CA ILE A 48 6.50 4.30 -18.88
C ILE A 48 7.78 5.13 -18.91
N THR A 49 8.91 4.49 -19.20
CA THR A 49 10.21 5.16 -19.33
C THR A 49 10.16 6.22 -20.43
N ASN A 50 9.61 5.90 -21.60
CA ASN A 50 9.48 6.86 -22.70
C ASN A 50 8.59 8.06 -22.35
N ARG A 51 7.40 7.80 -21.77
CA ARG A 51 6.50 8.85 -21.27
C ARG A 51 7.21 9.75 -20.26
N ASN A 52 8.01 9.17 -19.37
CA ASN A 52 8.74 9.93 -18.36
C ASN A 52 9.83 10.81 -18.98
N LYS A 53 10.52 10.34 -20.03
CA LYS A 53 11.47 11.16 -20.81
C LYS A 53 10.77 12.38 -21.42
N ILE A 54 9.65 12.17 -22.12
CA ILE A 54 8.87 13.26 -22.73
C ILE A 54 8.30 14.20 -21.67
N ARG A 55 7.85 13.67 -20.53
CA ARG A 55 7.39 14.50 -19.39
C ARG A 55 8.48 15.43 -18.90
N ARG A 56 9.73 14.95 -18.76
CA ARG A 56 10.86 15.79 -18.35
C ARG A 56 11.14 16.87 -19.38
N ALA A 57 11.18 16.52 -20.67
CA ALA A 57 11.36 17.48 -21.75
C ALA A 57 10.26 18.56 -21.79
N TRP A 58 8.99 18.16 -21.60
CA TRP A 58 7.85 19.09 -21.50
C TRP A 58 7.95 19.99 -20.25
N GLN A 59 8.41 19.47 -19.12
CA GLN A 59 8.54 20.28 -17.91
C GLN A 59 9.53 21.43 -18.07
N ILE A 60 10.59 21.22 -18.86
CA ILE A 60 11.63 22.20 -19.17
C ILE A 60 11.14 23.17 -20.27
N SER A 61 10.76 22.64 -21.43
CA SER A 61 10.42 23.46 -22.61
C SER A 61 9.01 24.07 -22.60
N LYS A 62 8.08 23.49 -21.82
CA LYS A 62 6.64 23.78 -21.84
C LYS A 62 5.94 23.59 -23.20
N ASP A 63 6.58 22.94 -24.17
CA ASP A 63 6.04 22.73 -25.51
C ASP A 63 4.73 21.90 -25.52
N PRO A 64 3.61 22.43 -26.06
CA PRO A 64 2.35 21.71 -26.22
C PRO A 64 2.44 20.40 -27.03
N ALA A 65 3.36 20.30 -27.99
CA ALA A 65 3.54 19.08 -28.78
C ALA A 65 4.02 17.92 -27.88
N LEU A 66 4.96 18.20 -26.98
CA LEU A 66 5.43 17.23 -25.98
C LEU A 66 4.33 16.85 -24.98
N LYS A 67 3.47 17.79 -24.57
CA LYS A 67 2.30 17.48 -23.74
C LYS A 67 1.38 16.47 -24.44
N THR A 68 1.12 16.70 -25.73
CA THR A 68 0.30 15.82 -26.57
C THR A 68 0.94 14.44 -26.73
N ALA A 69 2.24 14.37 -27.02
CA ALA A 69 2.98 13.11 -27.13
C ALA A 69 2.97 12.33 -25.80
N LYS A 70 3.16 13.00 -24.66
CA LYS A 70 3.07 12.41 -23.32
C LYS A 70 1.69 11.78 -23.09
N ASN A 71 0.63 12.50 -23.42
CA ASN A 71 -0.75 12.04 -23.24
C ASN A 71 -1.06 10.83 -24.12
N LYS A 72 -0.66 10.86 -25.39
CA LYS A 72 -0.79 9.70 -26.30
C LYS A 72 -0.15 8.43 -25.72
N ILE A 73 1.06 8.52 -25.19
CA ILE A 73 1.73 7.36 -24.57
C ILE A 73 1.03 6.94 -23.27
N HIS A 74 0.53 7.89 -22.48
CA HIS A 74 -0.24 7.60 -21.28
C HIS A 74 -1.51 6.79 -21.59
N ASP A 75 -2.22 7.13 -22.65
CA ASP A 75 -3.42 6.42 -23.07
C ASP A 75 -3.11 5.03 -23.63
N ILE A 76 -1.97 4.86 -24.31
CA ILE A 76 -1.46 3.53 -24.70
C ILE A 76 -1.17 2.68 -23.46
N ILE A 77 -0.50 3.24 -22.44
CA ILE A 77 -0.22 2.54 -21.18
C ILE A 77 -1.53 2.12 -20.50
N LYS A 78 -2.50 3.02 -20.40
CA LYS A 78 -3.83 2.71 -19.84
C LYS A 78 -4.50 1.54 -20.55
N ARG A 79 -4.53 1.58 -21.90
CA ARG A 79 -5.12 0.51 -22.71
C ARG A 79 -4.41 -0.83 -22.51
N LYS A 80 -3.07 -0.84 -22.50
CA LYS A 80 -2.29 -2.07 -22.25
C LYS A 80 -2.51 -2.62 -20.84
N MET A 81 -2.58 -1.77 -19.83
CA MET A 81 -2.81 -2.19 -18.46
C MET A 81 -4.23 -2.74 -18.26
N LYS A 82 -5.23 -2.10 -18.89
CA LYS A 82 -6.61 -2.60 -18.92
C LYS A 82 -6.66 -3.98 -19.55
N LYS A 83 -6.10 -4.14 -20.75
CA LYS A 83 -6.05 -5.43 -21.44
C LYS A 83 -5.39 -6.52 -20.58
N LEU A 84 -4.25 -6.22 -19.95
CA LEU A 84 -3.58 -7.17 -19.06
C LEU A 84 -4.47 -7.58 -17.87
N ASN A 85 -5.20 -6.62 -17.29
CA ASN A 85 -6.13 -6.92 -16.21
C ASN A 85 -7.28 -7.80 -16.71
N ASP A 86 -7.86 -7.47 -17.86
CA ASP A 86 -8.95 -8.23 -18.48
C ASP A 86 -8.50 -9.66 -18.83
N ASP A 87 -7.29 -9.83 -19.38
CA ASP A 87 -6.68 -11.13 -19.68
C ASP A 87 -6.46 -11.94 -18.39
N ASN A 88 -5.96 -11.31 -17.33
CA ASN A 88 -5.80 -11.97 -16.03
C ASN A 88 -7.14 -12.42 -15.45
N TRP A 89 -8.18 -11.57 -15.51
CA TRP A 89 -9.52 -11.93 -15.06
C TRP A 89 -10.11 -13.05 -15.90
N SER A 90 -9.93 -13.02 -17.22
CA SER A 90 -10.36 -14.10 -18.12
C SER A 90 -9.68 -15.43 -17.79
N ASN A 91 -8.39 -15.42 -17.47
CA ASN A 91 -7.68 -16.64 -17.07
C ASN A 91 -8.19 -17.14 -15.72
N ILE A 92 -8.33 -16.25 -14.73
CA ILE A 92 -8.90 -16.59 -13.43
C ILE A 92 -10.28 -17.21 -13.60
N THR A 93 -11.17 -16.62 -14.40
CA THR A 93 -12.54 -17.15 -14.56
C THR A 93 -12.58 -18.48 -15.32
N LYS A 94 -11.65 -18.73 -16.25
CA LYS A 94 -11.51 -20.04 -16.91
C LYS A 94 -11.05 -21.12 -15.95
N ASP A 95 -10.15 -20.80 -15.02
CA ASP A 95 -9.61 -21.75 -14.04
C ASP A 95 -10.63 -22.08 -12.92
N LEU A 96 -11.64 -21.23 -12.73
CA LEU A 96 -12.74 -21.46 -11.79
C LEU A 96 -13.73 -22.50 -12.35
N SER A 97 -13.43 -23.79 -12.15
CA SER A 97 -14.34 -24.88 -12.53
C SER A 97 -15.44 -25.13 -11.49
N SER A 98 -16.67 -25.41 -11.95
CA SER A 98 -17.85 -25.69 -11.11
C SER A 98 -17.71 -26.91 -10.20
N ASN A 99 -16.86 -27.88 -10.56
CA ASN A 99 -16.62 -29.10 -9.77
C ASN A 99 -15.59 -28.92 -8.66
N SER A 100 -14.98 -27.74 -8.53
CA SER A 100 -13.92 -27.49 -7.56
C SER A 100 -14.34 -26.40 -6.58
N ASN A 101 -13.96 -26.54 -5.30
CA ASN A 101 -14.13 -25.50 -4.27
C ASN A 101 -13.33 -24.19 -4.55
N SER A 102 -12.75 -24.06 -5.74
CA SER A 102 -11.95 -22.91 -6.18
C SER A 102 -12.77 -21.62 -6.25
N LEU A 103 -14.05 -21.71 -6.65
CA LEU A 103 -14.97 -20.57 -6.69
C LEU A 103 -15.15 -19.94 -5.31
N TRP A 104 -15.48 -20.77 -4.31
CA TRP A 104 -15.69 -20.33 -2.94
C TRP A 104 -14.42 -19.79 -2.28
N ARG A 105 -13.27 -20.42 -2.55
CA ARG A 105 -11.97 -19.87 -2.11
C ARG A 105 -11.71 -18.49 -2.69
N LYS A 106 -11.97 -18.29 -3.98
CA LYS A 106 -11.79 -16.98 -4.62
C LYS A 106 -12.75 -15.92 -4.08
N VAL A 107 -14.00 -16.29 -3.81
CA VAL A 107 -14.99 -15.40 -3.17
C VAL A 107 -14.55 -15.03 -1.76
N ALA A 108 -14.04 -16.00 -0.98
CA ALA A 108 -13.49 -15.74 0.34
C ALA A 108 -12.28 -14.79 0.28
N ASP A 109 -11.34 -15.00 -0.66
CA ASP A 109 -10.20 -14.11 -0.89
C ASP A 109 -10.62 -12.68 -1.27
N LEU A 110 -11.75 -12.51 -1.96
CA LEU A 110 -12.30 -11.21 -2.35
C LEU A 110 -13.11 -10.55 -1.22
N HIS A 111 -13.78 -11.33 -0.38
CA HIS A 111 -14.58 -10.84 0.74
C HIS A 111 -13.70 -10.47 1.94
N VAL A 112 -12.59 -11.19 2.14
CA VAL A 112 -11.49 -10.77 2.99
C VAL A 112 -10.70 -9.69 2.24
N GLY A 113 -11.27 -8.49 2.15
CA GLY A 113 -10.48 -7.30 1.84
C GLY A 113 -9.31 -7.16 2.83
N PRO A 114 -8.33 -6.26 2.58
CA PRO A 114 -7.20 -6.06 3.49
C PRO A 114 -7.68 -5.44 4.82
N GLN A 115 -8.24 -6.28 5.69
CA GLN A 115 -8.65 -6.02 7.06
C GLN A 115 -7.67 -6.75 7.97
N SER A 116 -6.40 -6.38 7.89
CA SER A 116 -5.41 -6.73 8.91
C SER A 116 -4.34 -5.64 9.03
N SER A 117 -4.81 -4.41 9.23
CA SER A 117 -4.09 -3.46 10.08
C SER A 117 -5.15 -2.74 10.89
N SER A 118 -5.33 -3.19 12.12
CA SER A 118 -6.15 -2.57 13.14
C SER A 118 -5.85 -1.07 13.25
N PHE A 119 -6.69 -0.23 12.65
CA PHE A 119 -6.85 1.13 13.11
C PHE A 119 -7.69 1.05 14.39
N ALA A 120 -7.01 0.97 15.53
CA ALA A 120 -7.63 1.25 16.81
C ALA A 120 -8.14 2.70 16.76
N ALA A 121 -9.46 2.86 16.71
CA ALA A 121 -10.11 4.15 16.88
C ALA A 121 -9.80 4.65 18.30
N SER A 122 -8.84 5.57 18.41
CA SER A 122 -8.67 6.37 19.62
C SER A 122 -9.62 7.56 19.50
N SER A 123 -10.66 7.55 20.32
CA SER A 123 -11.59 8.65 20.54
C SER A 123 -10.82 9.91 20.94
N LYS A 124 -10.79 10.91 20.05
CA LYS A 124 -10.42 12.28 20.41
C LYS A 124 -11.70 13.10 20.54
N SER A 125 -12.01 13.49 21.78
CA SER A 125 -12.90 14.59 22.08
C SER A 125 -12.35 15.85 21.43
N SER A 126 -13.15 16.48 20.56
CA SER A 126 -12.77 17.73 19.90
C SER A 126 -13.34 18.89 20.72
N GLY A 127 -12.46 19.58 21.45
CA GLY A 127 -12.74 20.86 22.08
C GLY A 127 -12.90 21.95 21.02
N ALA A 128 -13.98 22.73 21.17
CA ALA A 128 -14.28 23.88 20.33
C ALA A 128 -13.14 24.90 20.37
N ARG A 129 -12.73 25.39 19.18
CA ARG A 129 -11.97 26.63 19.06
C ARG A 129 -12.81 27.64 18.30
N HIS A 130 -13.17 28.68 19.03
CA HIS A 130 -13.71 29.96 18.56
C HIS A 130 -12.72 30.58 17.56
N CYS A 131 -13.23 31.07 16.44
CA CYS A 131 -12.49 31.98 15.56
C CYS A 131 -12.94 33.41 15.88
N VAL A 132 -11.96 34.27 16.17
CA VAL A 132 -12.08 35.74 16.13
C VAL A 132 -11.80 36.19 14.70
#